data_AF-A0A1W9MP57-F1
#
_entry.id   AF-A0A1W9MP57-F1
#
_cell.length_a   1.000
_cell.length_b   1.000
_cell.length_c   1.000
_cell.angle_alpha   90.00
_cell.angle_beta   90.00
_cell.angle_gamma   90.00
#
_symmetry.space_group_name_H-M   'P 1'
#
loop_
_entity.id
_entity.type
_entity.pdbx_description
1 polymer ?
#
loop_
_entity_poly.entity_id
_entity_poly.type
_entity_poly.pdbx_seq_one_letter_code
_entity_poly.pdbx_strand_id
1 'polypeptide(L)'
;MKKVFLIRHAKAENLKEGLSDFSRSLVKEGMKESKDIAKKITDEVSDNMILISSPAHRALETAHIFAEKLNYPAAKILLKDSVYAESSPESFMTILGEIEDTYDAVMLFGHNPGISEFASLLITEKDFQFDIPKSGILEFDFSQNSWKEIEKHTGLLRRVDYPKKYRNRFKESLNVKISQAFSELLNRINTDSSKNIQQSVEKHAAKIAKKFTKDLRRKTHEKSADQ
;
A
#
# COMPACT_ATOMS: atom_id res chain seq x y z
N MET A 1 1.80 18.42 6.72
CA MET A 1 1.89 17.27 5.80
C MET A 1 1.36 16.06 6.53
N LYS A 2 0.61 15.20 5.85
CA LYS A 2 0.05 13.97 6.44
C LYS A 2 0.52 12.73 5.66
N LYS A 3 0.62 11.60 6.36
CA LYS A 3 1.02 10.31 5.76
C LYS A 3 0.00 9.21 6.00
N VAL A 4 -0.39 8.51 4.94
CA VAL A 4 -1.26 7.33 5.05
C VAL A 4 -0.46 6.09 4.67
N PHE A 5 -0.40 5.13 5.59
CA PHE A 5 0.10 3.79 5.34
C PHE A 5 -1.08 2.82 5.24
N LEU A 6 -1.17 2.11 4.12
CA LEU A 6 -2.20 1.09 3.89
C LEU A 6 -1.55 -0.29 3.92
N ILE A 7 -1.93 -1.11 4.89
CA ILE A 7 -1.37 -2.44 5.13
C ILE A 7 -2.47 -3.49 4.99
N ARG A 8 -2.35 -4.36 3.98
CA ARG A 8 -3.19 -5.57 3.94
C ARG A 8 -2.67 -6.58 4.94
N HIS A 9 -3.58 -7.18 5.71
CA HIS A 9 -3.24 -8.25 6.66
C HIS A 9 -2.32 -9.32 6.04
N ALA A 10 -1.46 -9.92 6.87
CA ALA A 10 -0.55 -10.95 6.42
C ALA A 10 -1.23 -12.31 6.22
N LYS A 11 -0.44 -13.32 5.81
CA LYS A 11 -0.96 -14.67 5.54
C LYS A 11 -1.59 -15.27 6.80
N ALA A 12 -2.87 -15.58 6.71
CA ALA A 12 -3.67 -16.22 7.74
C ALA A 12 -3.95 -17.69 7.41
N GLU A 13 -4.43 -18.43 8.40
CA GLU A 13 -4.95 -19.79 8.28
C GLU A 13 -5.96 -19.89 7.13
N ASN A 14 -6.05 -21.04 6.48
CA ASN A 14 -7.11 -21.27 5.51
C ASN A 14 -8.45 -21.45 6.23
N LEU A 15 -9.57 -21.06 5.60
CA LEU A 15 -10.88 -21.44 6.13
C LEU A 15 -10.97 -22.96 6.23
N LYS A 16 -11.55 -23.42 7.34
CA LYS A 16 -11.87 -24.81 7.61
C LYS A 16 -13.24 -24.86 8.29
N GLU A 17 -13.89 -26.00 8.21
CA GLU A 17 -15.15 -26.23 8.89
C GLU A 17 -15.01 -25.97 10.41
N GLY A 18 -15.98 -25.23 10.98
CA GLY A 18 -15.96 -24.82 12.39
C GLY A 18 -15.10 -23.59 12.73
N LEU A 19 -14.34 -23.02 11.79
CA LEU A 19 -13.58 -21.78 11.99
C LEU A 19 -14.23 -20.61 11.24
N SER A 20 -14.66 -19.58 11.98
CA SER A 20 -15.19 -18.35 11.37
C SER A 20 -14.09 -17.59 10.63
N ASP A 21 -14.44 -16.88 9.54
CA ASP A 21 -13.45 -16.07 8.82
C ASP A 21 -12.79 -15.03 9.74
N PHE A 22 -13.60 -14.40 10.60
CA PHE A 22 -13.18 -13.36 11.52
C PHE A 22 -12.08 -13.83 12.49
N SER A 23 -12.19 -15.08 12.97
CA SER A 23 -11.31 -15.65 13.99
C SER A 23 -10.01 -16.24 13.43
N ARG A 24 -9.80 -16.22 12.11
CA ARG A 24 -8.58 -16.75 11.49
C ARG A 24 -7.35 -15.97 11.94
N SER A 25 -6.38 -16.68 12.49
CA SER A 25 -5.10 -16.11 12.91
C SER A 25 -4.04 -16.17 11.80
N LEU A 26 -2.97 -15.42 11.97
CA LEU A 26 -1.78 -15.45 11.13
C LEU A 26 -1.08 -16.81 11.23
N VAL A 27 -0.59 -17.30 10.11
CA VAL A 27 0.37 -18.43 10.11
C VAL A 27 1.77 -17.90 10.38
N LYS A 28 2.69 -18.78 10.82
CA LYS A 28 4.10 -18.44 11.10
C LYS A 28 4.78 -17.66 9.96
N GLU A 29 4.49 -18.04 8.71
CA GLU A 29 4.99 -17.35 7.52
C GLU A 29 4.48 -15.91 7.45
N GLY A 30 3.18 -15.68 7.71
CA GLY A 30 2.58 -14.34 7.71
C GLY A 30 3.16 -13.47 8.82
N MET A 31 3.34 -14.02 10.02
CA MET A 31 3.98 -13.29 11.13
C MET A 31 5.41 -12.85 10.79
N LYS A 32 6.20 -13.73 10.15
CA LYS A 32 7.56 -13.40 9.70
C LYS A 32 7.53 -12.29 8.64
N GLU A 33 6.64 -12.40 7.67
CA GLU A 33 6.49 -11.40 6.60
C GLU A 33 6.12 -10.02 7.14
N SER A 34 5.19 -9.95 8.12
CA SER A 34 4.85 -8.70 8.80
C SER A 34 6.04 -8.09 9.53
N LYS A 35 6.83 -8.91 10.25
CA LYS A 35 8.04 -8.45 10.95
C LYS A 35 9.08 -7.88 9.98
N ASP A 36 9.29 -8.57 8.87
CA ASP A 36 10.25 -8.16 7.84
C ASP A 36 9.84 -6.84 7.17
N ILE A 37 8.54 -6.61 6.95
CA ILE A 37 8.03 -5.36 6.37
C ILE A 37 8.04 -4.23 7.40
N ALA A 38 7.56 -4.47 8.62
CA ALA A 38 7.55 -3.47 9.69
C ALA A 38 8.96 -2.92 9.95
N LYS A 39 9.97 -3.80 10.01
CA LYS A 39 11.37 -3.40 10.20
C LYS A 39 11.87 -2.39 9.16
N LYS A 40 11.37 -2.41 7.93
CA LYS A 40 11.85 -1.54 6.85
C LYS A 40 11.28 -0.12 6.91
N ILE A 41 10.24 0.10 7.72
CA ILE A 41 9.60 1.42 7.85
C ILE A 41 9.83 2.04 9.22
N THR A 42 10.35 1.28 10.19
CA THR A 42 10.54 1.74 11.58
C THR A 42 11.26 3.08 11.66
N ASP A 43 12.33 3.28 10.89
CA ASP A 43 13.16 4.48 10.97
C ASP A 43 12.58 5.69 10.18
N GLU A 44 11.45 5.51 9.47
CA GLU A 44 10.89 6.52 8.55
C GLU A 44 9.49 7.03 8.97
N VAL A 45 8.94 6.48 10.05
CA VAL A 45 7.58 6.77 10.54
C VAL A 45 7.65 7.84 11.63
N SER A 46 6.71 8.79 11.61
CA SER A 46 6.60 9.83 12.64
C SER A 46 6.23 9.22 13.99
N ASP A 47 6.80 9.74 15.08
CA ASP A 47 6.41 9.39 16.45
C ASP A 47 4.95 9.76 16.74
N ASN A 48 4.42 10.80 16.08
CA ASN A 48 3.03 11.23 16.17
C ASN A 48 2.16 10.45 15.18
N MET A 49 2.08 9.14 15.33
CA MET A 49 1.27 8.26 14.49
C MET A 49 0.12 7.61 15.24
N ILE A 50 -0.90 7.21 14.50
CA ILE A 50 -2.02 6.40 15.00
C ILE A 50 -2.16 5.11 14.21
N LEU A 51 -2.39 4.00 14.92
CA LEU A 51 -2.66 2.69 14.31
C LEU A 51 -4.17 2.40 14.39
N ILE A 52 -4.77 2.09 13.24
CA ILE A 52 -6.19 1.74 13.13
C ILE A 52 -6.29 0.37 12.43
N SER A 53 -6.97 -0.58 13.05
CA SER A 53 -7.10 -1.94 12.51
C SER A 53 -8.55 -2.37 12.37
N SER A 54 -8.80 -3.22 11.38
CA SER A 54 -9.95 -4.11 11.43
C SER A 54 -9.87 -4.99 12.68
N PRO A 55 -11.01 -5.31 13.33
CA PRO A 55 -11.03 -6.16 14.51
C PRO A 55 -10.80 -7.65 14.22
N ALA A 56 -10.82 -8.09 12.95
CA ALA A 56 -10.55 -9.48 12.58
C ALA A 56 -9.12 -9.89 12.98
N HIS A 57 -8.97 -11.10 13.54
CA HIS A 57 -7.74 -11.53 14.21
C HIS A 57 -6.48 -11.33 13.36
N ARG A 58 -6.49 -11.80 12.11
CA ARG A 58 -5.36 -11.63 11.18
C ARG A 58 -4.93 -10.18 10.94
N ALA A 59 -5.85 -9.21 10.94
CA ALA A 59 -5.53 -7.80 10.75
C ALA A 59 -4.95 -7.22 12.04
N LEU A 60 -5.61 -7.49 13.17
CA LEU A 60 -5.16 -7.04 14.48
C LEU A 60 -3.82 -7.64 14.89
N GLU A 61 -3.58 -8.93 14.63
CA GLU A 61 -2.28 -9.57 14.84
C GLU A 61 -1.19 -8.95 13.94
N THR A 62 -1.53 -8.56 12.71
CA THR A 62 -0.61 -7.81 11.84
C THR A 62 -0.30 -6.45 12.47
N ALA A 63 -1.31 -5.72 12.97
CA ALA A 63 -1.15 -4.44 13.64
C ALA A 63 -0.30 -4.54 14.92
N HIS A 64 -0.50 -5.58 15.73
CA HIS A 64 0.31 -5.85 16.92
C HIS A 64 1.78 -6.05 16.59
N ILE A 65 2.10 -6.77 15.51
CA ILE A 65 3.49 -6.95 15.06
C ILE A 65 4.12 -5.60 14.67
N PHE A 66 3.38 -4.73 13.98
CA PHE A 66 3.86 -3.39 13.65
C PHE A 66 4.02 -2.54 14.90
N ALA A 67 3.05 -2.58 15.82
CA ALA A 67 3.11 -1.84 17.07
C ALA A 67 4.34 -2.23 17.91
N GLU A 68 4.64 -3.53 18.03
CA GLU A 68 5.86 -4.02 18.68
C GLU A 68 7.12 -3.44 18.03
N LYS A 69 7.18 -3.42 16.69
CA LYS A 69 8.35 -2.91 15.96
C LYS A 69 8.51 -1.40 15.96
N LEU A 70 7.43 -0.67 16.20
CA LEU A 70 7.39 0.78 16.25
C LEU A 70 7.39 1.31 17.69
N ASN A 71 7.53 0.42 18.69
CA ASN A 71 7.37 0.76 20.11
C ASN A 71 6.03 1.47 20.42
N TYR A 72 4.99 1.19 19.64
CA TYR A 72 3.65 1.75 19.83
C TYR A 72 2.87 0.91 20.85
N PRO A 73 2.22 1.53 21.85
CA PRO A 73 1.44 0.78 22.84
C PRO A 73 0.26 0.04 22.17
N ALA A 74 0.25 -1.29 22.24
CA ALA A 74 -0.79 -2.12 21.60
C ALA A 74 -2.21 -1.73 22.05
N ALA A 75 -2.39 -1.31 23.31
CA ALA A 75 -3.66 -0.85 23.86
C ALA A 75 -4.19 0.45 23.21
N LYS A 76 -3.35 1.21 22.49
CA LYS A 76 -3.74 2.41 21.75
C LYS A 76 -4.11 2.12 20.29
N ILE A 77 -4.09 0.86 19.84
CA ILE A 77 -4.56 0.51 18.50
C ILE A 77 -6.08 0.71 18.48
N LEU A 78 -6.57 1.57 17.58
CA LEU A 78 -8.01 1.78 17.43
C LEU A 78 -8.60 0.69 16.56
N LEU A 79 -9.68 0.08 17.02
CA LEU A 79 -10.46 -0.88 16.25
C LEU A 79 -11.62 -0.16 15.56
N LYS A 80 -11.76 -0.37 14.25
CA LYS A 80 -12.86 0.17 13.46
C LYS A 80 -13.47 -0.96 12.65
N ASP A 81 -14.73 -1.29 12.93
CA ASP A 81 -15.49 -2.32 12.21
C ASP A 81 -15.59 -2.00 10.71
N SER A 82 -15.65 -0.72 10.37
CA SER A 82 -15.65 -0.20 9.00
C SER A 82 -14.37 -0.47 8.21
N VAL A 83 -13.34 -1.07 8.82
CA VAL A 83 -12.10 -1.54 8.15
C VAL A 83 -12.16 -3.05 7.85
N TYR A 84 -13.20 -3.76 8.30
CA TYR A 84 -13.44 -5.18 8.00
C TYR A 84 -14.10 -5.41 6.62
N ALA A 85 -14.46 -6.67 6.30
CA ALA A 85 -15.09 -7.05 5.03
C ALA A 85 -16.29 -6.13 4.70
N GLU A 86 -16.38 -5.72 3.43
CA GLU A 86 -17.33 -4.71 2.90
C GLU A 86 -16.99 -3.24 3.19
N SER A 87 -15.79 -2.95 3.70
CA SER A 87 -15.27 -1.59 3.78
C SER A 87 -15.22 -0.93 2.39
N SER A 88 -16.07 0.07 2.15
CA SER A 88 -15.98 0.91 0.95
C SER A 88 -14.83 1.91 1.05
N PRO A 89 -14.27 2.38 -0.07
CA PRO A 89 -13.32 3.49 -0.07
C PRO A 89 -13.81 4.73 0.68
N GLU A 90 -15.12 5.02 0.63
CA GLU A 90 -15.77 6.12 1.35
C GLU A 90 -15.73 5.95 2.87
N SER A 91 -15.86 4.73 3.37
CA SER A 91 -15.72 4.44 4.80
C SER A 91 -14.31 4.77 5.29
N PHE A 92 -13.28 4.48 4.50
CA PHE A 92 -11.91 4.86 4.83
C PHE A 92 -11.69 6.38 4.79
N MET A 93 -12.30 7.10 3.83
CA MET A 93 -12.25 8.57 3.81
C MET A 93 -12.88 9.17 5.07
N THR A 94 -13.99 8.60 5.53
CA THR A 94 -14.65 9.00 6.77
C THR A 94 -13.73 8.79 7.97
N ILE A 95 -13.08 7.62 8.06
CA ILE A 95 -12.08 7.34 9.09
C ILE A 95 -10.97 8.38 9.06
N LEU A 96 -10.42 8.73 7.89
CA LEU A 96 -9.39 9.77 7.80
C LEU A 96 -9.88 11.09 8.37
N GLY A 97 -11.08 11.56 7.99
CA GLY A 97 -11.64 12.82 8.47
C GLY A 97 -11.94 12.88 9.98
N GLU A 98 -11.99 11.73 10.66
CA GLU A 98 -12.16 11.61 12.12
C GLU A 98 -10.83 11.71 12.89
N ILE A 99 -9.68 11.60 12.23
CA ILE A 99 -8.38 11.63 12.89
C ILE A 99 -8.06 13.06 13.33
N GLU A 100 -7.56 13.20 14.56
CA GLU A 100 -7.09 14.48 15.06
C GLU A 100 -5.84 14.95 14.31
N ASP A 101 -5.78 16.25 14.01
CA ASP A 101 -4.65 16.85 13.28
C ASP A 101 -3.33 16.86 14.07
N THR A 102 -3.37 16.45 15.33
CA THR A 102 -2.19 16.16 16.18
C THR A 102 -1.37 14.98 15.66
N TYR A 103 -2.00 14.04 14.95
CA TYR A 103 -1.30 12.92 14.31
C TYR A 103 -0.79 13.32 12.93
N ASP A 104 0.47 13.00 12.63
CA ASP A 104 1.11 13.23 11.34
C ASP A 104 0.97 12.03 10.39
N ALA A 105 0.73 10.85 10.95
CA ALA A 105 0.63 9.61 10.18
C ALA A 105 -0.47 8.68 10.70
N VAL A 106 -1.07 7.92 9.80
CA VAL A 106 -1.99 6.82 10.12
C VAL A 106 -1.54 5.54 9.45
N MET A 107 -1.57 4.43 10.19
CA MET A 107 -1.43 3.08 9.64
C MET A 107 -2.77 2.34 9.70
N LEU A 108 -3.32 2.00 8.53
CA LEU A 108 -4.58 1.29 8.38
C LEU A 108 -4.32 -0.19 8.05
N PHE A 109 -4.80 -1.09 8.91
CA PHE A 109 -4.67 -2.55 8.75
C PHE A 109 -6.00 -3.17 8.32
N GLY A 110 -6.11 -3.55 7.05
CA GLY A 110 -7.37 -3.96 6.44
C GLY A 110 -7.28 -5.18 5.53
N HIS A 111 -8.33 -5.34 4.71
CA HIS A 111 -8.56 -6.50 3.85
C HIS A 111 -8.79 -6.07 2.40
N ASN A 112 -8.49 -6.95 1.45
CA ASN A 112 -8.94 -6.76 0.07
C ASN A 112 -10.41 -7.22 -0.05
N PRO A 113 -11.19 -6.61 -0.97
CA PRO A 113 -10.75 -5.62 -1.94
C PRO A 113 -10.64 -4.18 -1.39
N GLY A 114 -11.38 -3.85 -0.32
CA GLY A 114 -11.57 -2.47 0.15
C GLY A 114 -10.30 -1.64 0.36
N ILE A 115 -9.24 -2.20 0.96
CA ILE A 115 -7.99 -1.44 1.17
C ILE A 115 -7.25 -1.12 -0.15
N SER A 116 -7.37 -1.99 -1.15
CA SER A 116 -6.77 -1.78 -2.48
C SER A 116 -7.59 -0.77 -3.29
N GLU A 117 -8.91 -0.82 -3.18
CA GLU A 117 -9.81 0.18 -3.79
C GLU A 117 -9.57 1.55 -3.16
N PHE A 118 -9.42 1.61 -1.84
CA PHE A 118 -9.08 2.85 -1.14
C PHE A 118 -7.73 3.42 -1.58
N ALA A 119 -6.70 2.59 -1.73
CA ALA A 119 -5.42 3.03 -2.29
C ALA A 119 -5.58 3.64 -3.70
N SER A 120 -6.45 3.05 -4.51
CA SER A 120 -6.73 3.51 -5.88
C SER A 120 -7.54 4.82 -5.89
N LEU A 121 -8.34 5.07 -4.84
CA LEU A 121 -9.06 6.31 -4.63
C LEU A 121 -8.14 7.47 -4.21
N LEU A 122 -7.12 7.17 -3.40
CA LEU A 122 -6.22 8.20 -2.86
C LEU A 122 -5.21 8.70 -3.89
N ILE A 123 -4.69 7.82 -4.75
CA ILE A 123 -3.59 8.16 -5.67
C ILE A 123 -3.99 9.22 -6.69
N THR A 124 -3.07 10.16 -6.93
CA THR A 124 -3.24 11.28 -7.88
C THR A 124 -3.59 10.81 -9.30
N GLU A 125 -3.01 9.70 -9.73
CA GLU A 125 -3.30 9.06 -11.02
C GLU A 125 -4.69 8.39 -11.01
N LYS A 126 -5.67 9.14 -11.50
CA LYS A 126 -7.01 8.63 -11.84
C LYS A 126 -6.83 7.43 -12.79
N ASP A 127 -7.51 6.33 -12.49
CA ASP A 127 -7.44 5.02 -13.19
C ASP A 127 -6.33 4.05 -12.75
N PHE A 128 -5.44 4.41 -11.81
CA PHE A 128 -4.47 3.45 -11.29
C PHE A 128 -5.10 2.52 -10.23
N GLN A 129 -5.26 1.23 -10.57
CA GLN A 129 -5.80 0.22 -9.65
C GLN A 129 -4.71 -0.53 -8.87
N PHE A 130 -4.84 -0.65 -7.56
CA PHE A 130 -3.96 -1.49 -6.76
C PHE A 130 -4.51 -2.91 -6.56
N ASP A 131 -3.62 -3.89 -6.44
CA ASP A 131 -3.88 -5.19 -5.78
C ASP A 131 -2.79 -5.37 -4.73
N ILE A 132 -3.08 -4.93 -3.50
CA ILE A 132 -2.13 -5.03 -2.40
C ILE A 132 -2.02 -6.52 -2.02
N PRO A 133 -0.84 -7.15 -2.15
CA PRO A 133 -0.66 -8.54 -1.73
C PRO A 133 -0.76 -8.66 -0.21
N LYS A 134 -0.92 -9.87 0.33
CA LYS A 134 -0.89 -10.11 1.78
C LYS A 134 0.43 -9.58 2.35
N SER A 135 0.37 -8.86 3.48
CA SER A 135 1.50 -8.14 4.09
C SER A 135 2.11 -7.04 3.20
N GLY A 136 1.42 -6.63 2.14
CA GLY A 136 1.83 -5.48 1.32
C GLY A 136 1.52 -4.17 2.03
N ILE A 137 2.39 -3.18 1.82
CA ILE A 137 2.26 -1.81 2.33
C ILE A 137 2.36 -0.80 1.18
N LEU A 138 1.48 0.19 1.22
CA LEU A 138 1.57 1.41 0.43
C LEU A 138 1.71 2.61 1.37
N GLU A 139 2.56 3.58 1.01
CA GLU A 139 2.71 4.85 1.73
C GLU A 139 2.32 5.99 0.78
N PHE A 140 1.45 6.88 1.24
CA PHE A 140 1.04 8.08 0.54
C PHE A 140 1.38 9.33 1.36
N ASP A 141 1.96 10.33 0.71
CA ASP A 141 2.14 11.66 1.26
C ASP A 141 1.01 12.60 0.80
N PHE A 142 0.57 13.46 1.71
CA PHE A 142 -0.40 14.53 1.49
C PHE A 142 0.22 15.87 1.89
N SER A 143 0.09 16.88 1.01
CA SER A 143 0.57 18.24 1.29
C SER A 143 -0.28 18.96 2.32
N GLN A 144 -1.53 18.51 2.51
CA GLN A 144 -2.47 19.01 3.50
C GLN A 144 -1.93 18.89 4.93
N ASN A 145 -2.41 19.80 5.78
CA ASN A 145 -2.08 19.82 7.20
C ASN A 145 -3.24 19.34 8.08
N SER A 146 -4.45 19.21 7.51
CA SER A 146 -5.59 18.60 8.19
C SER A 146 -6.01 17.31 7.50
N TRP A 147 -6.39 16.30 8.29
CA TRP A 147 -6.93 15.04 7.76
C TRP A 147 -8.25 15.23 7.02
N LYS A 148 -9.05 16.23 7.42
CA LYS A 148 -10.35 16.57 6.79
C LYS A 148 -10.21 17.18 5.40
N GLU A 149 -9.02 17.71 5.08
CA GLU A 149 -8.71 18.31 3.78
C GLU A 149 -8.19 17.26 2.77
N ILE A 150 -7.98 16.01 3.20
CA ILE A 150 -7.58 14.94 2.29
C ILE A 150 -8.76 14.60 1.39
N GLU A 151 -8.56 14.81 0.08
CA GLU A 151 -9.54 14.51 -0.95
C GLU A 151 -9.10 13.32 -1.80
N LYS A 152 -10.05 12.76 -2.55
CA LYS A 152 -9.79 11.73 -3.57
C LYS A 152 -8.74 12.24 -4.57
N HIS A 153 -7.81 11.39 -4.97
CA HIS A 153 -6.78 11.70 -5.95
C HIS A 153 -5.82 12.85 -5.58
N THR A 154 -5.51 12.99 -4.29
CA THR A 154 -4.52 13.97 -3.81
C THR A 154 -3.26 13.33 -3.19
N GLY A 155 -3.28 12.01 -3.02
CA GLY A 155 -2.18 11.26 -2.42
C GLY A 155 -1.04 11.03 -3.40
N LEU A 156 0.17 11.34 -2.97
CA LEU A 156 1.40 11.04 -3.70
C LEU A 156 1.97 9.71 -3.20
N LEU A 157 1.97 8.69 -4.06
CA LEU A 157 2.52 7.37 -3.71
C LEU A 157 4.04 7.48 -3.49
N ARG A 158 4.49 7.17 -2.27
CA ARG A 158 5.91 7.18 -1.88
C ARG A 158 6.53 5.81 -1.80
N ARG A 159 5.79 4.83 -1.30
CA ARG A 159 6.30 3.48 -1.07
C ARG A 159 5.33 2.43 -1.58
N VAL A 160 5.93 1.39 -2.15
CA VAL A 160 5.29 0.09 -2.34
C VAL A 160 6.27 -0.96 -1.83
N ASP A 161 5.88 -1.70 -0.80
CA ASP A 161 6.67 -2.85 -0.33
C ASP A 161 5.77 -4.05 -0.06
N TYR A 162 6.34 -5.24 -0.19
CA TYR A 162 5.62 -6.50 -0.06
C TYR A 162 6.64 -7.65 0.09
N PRO A 163 6.19 -8.80 0.62
CA PRO A 163 7.06 -9.98 0.73
C PRO A 163 7.70 -10.38 -0.60
N LYS A 164 8.98 -10.80 -0.57
CA LYS A 164 9.81 -11.06 -1.77
C LYS A 164 9.13 -11.98 -2.81
N LYS A 165 8.29 -12.92 -2.37
CA LYS A 165 7.57 -13.86 -3.25
C LYS A 165 6.60 -13.16 -4.22
N TYR A 166 6.09 -11.97 -3.89
CA TYR A 166 5.17 -11.21 -4.74
C TYR A 166 5.87 -10.31 -5.77
N ARG A 167 7.20 -10.31 -5.79
CA ARG A 167 8.02 -9.40 -6.60
C ARG A 167 7.85 -9.55 -8.11
N ASN A 168 7.63 -10.76 -8.60
CA ASN A 168 7.46 -10.97 -10.05
C ASN A 168 6.09 -10.47 -10.51
N ARG A 169 5.03 -10.78 -9.76
CA ARG A 169 3.67 -10.27 -10.03
C ARG A 169 3.63 -8.74 -10.12
N PHE A 170 4.25 -8.04 -9.18
CA PHE A 170 4.27 -6.57 -9.21
C PHE A 170 5.05 -6.02 -10.42
N LYS A 171 6.20 -6.62 -10.75
CA LYS A 171 6.96 -6.24 -11.95
C LYS A 171 6.14 -6.41 -13.23
N GLU A 172 5.43 -7.52 -13.34
CA GLU A 172 4.56 -7.80 -14.48
C GLU A 172 3.43 -6.76 -14.56
N SER A 173 2.74 -6.50 -13.46
CA SER A 173 1.68 -5.48 -13.39
C SER A 173 2.18 -4.09 -13.76
N LEU A 174 3.33 -3.67 -13.24
CA LEU A 174 3.91 -2.36 -13.54
C LEU A 174 4.35 -2.26 -15.01
N ASN A 175 4.94 -3.31 -15.58
CA ASN A 175 5.30 -3.36 -17.00
C ASN A 175 4.05 -3.20 -17.88
N VAL A 176 2.95 -3.90 -17.57
CA VAL A 176 1.69 -3.80 -18.33
C VAL A 176 1.17 -2.36 -18.28
N LYS A 177 1.10 -1.75 -17.10
CA LYS A 177 0.57 -0.39 -16.93
C LYS A 177 1.42 0.67 -17.62
N ILE A 178 2.75 0.58 -17.51
CA ILE A 178 3.66 1.50 -18.20
C ILE A 178 3.47 1.36 -19.71
N SER A 179 3.44 0.14 -20.25
CA SER A 179 3.20 -0.08 -21.68
C SER A 179 1.85 0.47 -22.14
N GLN A 180 0.77 0.30 -21.36
CA GLN A 180 -0.55 0.87 -21.66
C GLN A 180 -0.52 2.40 -21.70
N ALA A 181 0.04 3.05 -20.67
CA ALA A 181 0.14 4.50 -20.62
C ALA A 181 0.95 5.08 -21.80
N PHE A 182 2.04 4.40 -22.19
CA PHE A 182 2.79 4.78 -23.40
C PHE A 182 1.97 4.60 -24.66
N SER A 183 1.24 3.48 -24.82
CA SER A 183 0.36 3.26 -25.97
C SER A 183 -0.75 4.31 -26.08
N GLU A 184 -1.36 4.69 -24.96
CA GLU A 184 -2.36 5.77 -24.94
C GLU A 184 -1.76 7.12 -25.33
N LEU A 185 -0.57 7.46 -24.83
CA LEU A 185 0.14 8.68 -25.22
C LEU A 185 0.45 8.68 -26.72
N LEU A 186 0.90 7.55 -27.27
CA LEU A 186 1.18 7.42 -28.70
C LEU A 186 -0.08 7.59 -29.55
N ASN A 187 -1.20 7.00 -29.13
CA ASN A 187 -2.48 7.14 -29.83
C ASN A 187 -2.95 8.60 -29.87
N ARG A 188 -2.60 9.41 -28.86
CA ARG A 188 -2.93 10.85 -28.81
C ARG A 188 -2.05 11.71 -29.71
N ILE A 189 -0.84 11.26 -30.04
CA ILE A 189 0.10 12.01 -30.89
C ILE A 189 -0.33 11.96 -32.38
N ASN A 190 -1.30 11.11 -32.74
CA ASN A 190 -1.93 10.98 -34.06
C ASN A 190 -0.95 11.22 -35.23
N THR A 191 0.16 10.49 -35.23
CA THR A 191 1.03 10.42 -36.39
C THR A 191 0.67 9.17 -37.15
N ASP A 192 0.20 9.35 -38.38
CA ASP A 192 -0.03 8.33 -39.39
C ASP A 192 1.29 7.67 -39.86
N SER A 193 2.16 7.30 -38.90
CA SER A 193 3.56 6.94 -39.13
C SER A 193 4.05 5.86 -38.17
N SER A 194 3.76 4.63 -38.57
CA SER A 194 4.57 3.41 -38.41
C SER A 194 4.52 2.64 -37.07
N LYS A 195 4.15 1.37 -37.20
CA LYS A 195 4.38 0.28 -36.23
C LYS A 195 5.78 0.26 -35.60
N ASN A 196 6.79 0.82 -36.28
CA ASN A 196 8.17 0.88 -35.82
C ASN A 196 8.35 1.86 -34.65
N ILE A 197 7.63 3.00 -34.64
CA ILE A 197 7.62 3.92 -33.49
C ILE A 197 6.98 3.24 -32.29
N GLN A 198 5.84 2.57 -32.49
CA GLN A 198 5.14 1.84 -31.43
C GLN A 198 6.00 0.73 -30.82
N GLN A 199 6.61 -0.13 -31.64
CA GLN A 199 7.54 -1.17 -31.17
C GLN A 199 8.77 -0.59 -30.46
N SER A 200 9.32 0.53 -30.95
CA SER A 200 10.46 1.19 -30.31
C SER A 200 10.07 1.75 -28.94
N VAL A 201 8.89 2.36 -28.82
CA VAL A 201 8.38 2.92 -27.57
C VAL A 201 8.08 1.81 -26.57
N GLU A 202 7.41 0.72 -26.96
CA GLU A 202 7.18 -0.43 -26.08
C GLU A 202 8.50 -1.03 -25.55
N LYS A 203 9.49 -1.19 -26.43
CA LYS A 203 10.83 -1.69 -26.05
C LYS A 203 11.54 -0.74 -25.08
N HIS A 204 11.41 0.56 -25.28
CA HIS A 204 12.01 1.57 -24.38
C HIS A 204 11.23 1.71 -23.07
N ALA A 205 9.91 1.65 -23.10
CA ALA A 205 9.02 1.61 -21.93
C ALA A 205 9.37 0.40 -21.04
N ALA A 206 9.55 -0.78 -21.62
CA ALA A 206 10.00 -1.97 -20.90
C ALA A 206 11.41 -1.79 -20.29
N LYS A 207 12.34 -1.13 -21.00
CA LYS A 207 13.66 -0.76 -20.46
C LYS A 207 13.56 0.25 -19.32
N ILE A 208 12.71 1.27 -19.44
CA ILE A 208 12.46 2.29 -18.43
C ILE A 208 11.85 1.65 -17.20
N ALA A 209 10.80 0.84 -17.34
CA ALA A 209 10.19 0.08 -16.26
C ALA A 209 11.21 -0.82 -15.54
N LYS A 210 12.08 -1.50 -16.31
CA LYS A 210 13.18 -2.32 -15.76
C LYS A 210 14.23 -1.49 -15.02
N LYS A 211 14.56 -0.29 -15.49
CA LYS A 211 15.50 0.64 -14.84
C LYS A 211 14.89 1.28 -13.59
N PHE A 212 13.65 1.74 -13.69
CA PHE A 212 12.88 2.32 -12.58
C PHE A 212 12.67 1.34 -11.44
N THR A 213 12.28 0.09 -11.74
CA THR A 213 12.19 -0.98 -10.73
C THR A 213 13.54 -1.38 -10.14
N LYS A 214 14.65 -1.11 -10.82
CA LYS A 214 16.01 -1.29 -10.29
C LYS A 214 16.42 -0.12 -9.38
N ASP A 215 16.08 1.11 -9.75
CA ASP A 215 16.43 2.33 -9.00
C ASP A 215 15.58 2.48 -7.72
N LEU A 216 14.29 2.13 -7.76
CA LEU A 216 13.43 1.97 -6.57
C LEU A 216 14.05 1.03 -5.52
N ARG A 217 14.82 0.02 -5.95
CA ARG A 217 15.54 -0.91 -5.05
C ARG A 217 16.83 -0.32 -4.49
N ARG A 218 17.48 0.60 -5.20
CA ARG A 218 18.76 1.16 -4.79
C ARG A 218 18.55 2.17 -3.66
N LYS A 219 17.54 3.04 -3.79
CA LYS A 219 17.14 3.98 -2.72
C LYS A 219 16.62 3.31 -1.45
N THR A 220 16.07 2.09 -1.55
CA THR A 220 15.65 1.30 -0.37
C THR A 220 16.80 0.54 0.29
N HIS A 221 17.96 0.41 -0.35
CA HIS A 221 19.15 -0.21 0.23
C HIS A 221 20.22 0.81 0.68
N GLU A 222 20.39 1.93 -0.03
CA GLU A 222 21.40 2.95 0.32
C GLU A 222 21.07 3.71 1.62
N LYS A 223 19.80 3.87 1.99
CA LYS A 223 19.43 4.43 3.30
C LYS A 223 19.74 3.53 4.51
N SER A 224 20.14 2.27 4.29
CA SER A 224 20.51 1.32 5.37
C SER A 224 22.02 1.08 5.48
N ALA A 225 22.83 1.84 4.74
CA ALA A 225 24.29 1.72 4.74
C ALA A 225 25.02 2.98 5.23
N ASP A 226 24.30 4.11 5.39
CA ASP A 226 24.84 5.39 5.88
C ASP A 226 24.32 5.78 7.29
N GLN A 227 23.79 4.83 8.07
CA GLN A 227 23.48 4.98 9.50
C GLN A 227 23.93 3.76 10.30
#